data_AF-A0A350EWC0-F1
#
_entry.id   AF-A0A350EWC0-F1
#
_cell.length_a   1.000
_cell.length_b   1.000
_cell.length_c   1.000
_cell.angle_alpha   90.00
_cell.angle_beta   90.00
_cell.angle_gamma   90.00
#
_symmetry.space_group_name_H-M   'P 1'
#
loop_
_entity.id
_entity.type
_entity.pdbx_description
1 polymer ?
#
loop_
_entity_poly.entity_id
_entity_poly.type
_entity_poly.pdbx_seq_one_letter_code
_entity_poly.pdbx_strand_id
1 'polypeptide(L)'
;MLKAGIVGLPNVGKSTLFNAVTRTRKAEAANYPFCTIDPNVGVVTVPDARLEPLAKLAKTQTIIPAAIEFVDIAGLVKGASAGEGLGNKFLSHIR
;
A
#
# COMPACT_ATOMS: atom_id res chain seq x y z
N MET A 1 6.28 -0.93 12.40
CA MET A 1 6.29 0.04 11.30
C MET A 1 4.89 0.59 11.11
N LEU A 2 4.75 1.88 10.78
CA LEU A 2 3.45 2.48 10.50
C LEU A 2 2.93 1.95 9.15
N LYS A 3 1.68 1.49 9.12
CA LYS A 3 1.03 0.94 7.92
C LYS A 3 -0.10 1.85 7.45
N ALA A 4 -0.26 1.96 6.14
CA ALA A 4 -1.35 2.70 5.49
C ALA A 4 -2.06 1.81 4.47
N GLY A 5 -3.37 1.61 4.64
CA GLY A 5 -4.20 0.83 3.72
C GLY A 5 -4.82 1.71 2.63
N ILE A 6 -4.70 1.30 1.36
CA ILE A 6 -5.44 1.90 0.25
C ILE A 6 -6.80 1.21 0.17
N VAL A 7 -7.87 1.96 0.47
CA VAL A 7 -9.25 1.48 0.44
C VAL A 7 -10.08 2.23 -0.58
N GLY A 8 -11.10 1.58 -1.12
CA GLY A 8 -11.99 2.17 -2.11
C GLY A 8 -12.81 1.11 -2.85
N LEU A 9 -13.76 1.59 -3.65
CA LEU A 9 -14.66 0.73 -4.43
C LEU A 9 -13.88 -0.14 -5.44
N PRO A 10 -14.49 -1.21 -5.97
CA PRO A 10 -13.92 -1.96 -7.10
C PRO A 10 -13.64 -1.04 -8.30
N ASN A 11 -12.57 -1.31 -9.03
CA ASN A 11 -12.22 -0.66 -10.31
C ASN A 11 -11.96 0.87 -10.29
N VAL A 12 -11.74 1.48 -9.12
CA VAL A 12 -11.40 2.92 -9.00
C VAL A 12 -9.90 3.24 -9.17
N GLY A 13 -9.09 2.25 -9.56
CA GLY A 13 -7.65 2.44 -9.78
C GLY A 13 -6.76 2.27 -8.54
N LYS A 14 -7.23 1.59 -7.48
CA LYS A 14 -6.43 1.34 -6.25
C LYS A 14 -5.08 0.69 -6.54
N SER A 15 -5.08 -0.41 -7.29
CA SER A 15 -3.85 -1.14 -7.63
C SER A 15 -2.94 -0.33 -8.55
N THR A 16 -3.51 0.53 -9.40
CA THR A 16 -2.74 1.49 -10.20
C THR A 16 -2.01 2.50 -9.31
N LEU A 17 -2.70 3.06 -8.33
CA LEU A 17 -2.09 3.97 -7.35
C LEU A 17 -1.01 3.23 -6.55
N PHE A 18 -1.32 2.06 -5.99
CA PHE A 18 -0.38 1.24 -5.23
C PHE A 18 0.91 0.98 -6.00
N ASN A 19 0.81 0.56 -7.27
CA ASN A 19 1.96 0.32 -8.13
C ASN A 19 2.78 1.60 -8.39
N ALA A 20 2.11 2.74 -8.56
CA ALA A 20 2.77 4.02 -8.74
C ALA A 20 3.56 4.44 -7.49
N VAL A 21 2.99 4.30 -6.28
CA VAL A 21 3.67 4.73 -5.04
C VAL A 21 4.79 3.77 -4.65
N THR A 22 4.60 2.47 -4.86
CA THR A 22 5.58 1.44 -4.46
C THR A 22 6.75 1.31 -5.42
N ARG A 23 6.66 1.91 -6.63
CA ARG A 23 7.67 1.82 -7.71
C ARG A 23 8.12 0.38 -8.00
N THR A 24 7.28 -0.59 -7.65
CA THR A 24 7.60 -2.01 -7.77
C THR A 24 7.33 -2.43 -9.20
N ARG A 25 8.38 -2.64 -10.00
CA ARG A 25 8.31 -3.35 -11.30
C ARG A 25 7.84 -4.83 -11.18
N LYS A 26 7.17 -5.21 -10.08
CA LYS A 26 6.88 -6.61 -9.68
C LYS A 26 5.53 -6.81 -9.00
N ALA A 27 4.55 -5.92 -9.18
CA ALA A 27 3.18 -6.38 -9.04
C ALA A 27 2.83 -7.12 -10.33
N GLU A 28 3.01 -8.43 -10.35
CA GLU A 28 2.51 -9.26 -11.44
C GLU A 28 0.99 -9.06 -11.52
N ALA A 29 0.56 -8.22 -12.45
CA ALA A 29 -0.82 -8.11 -12.87
C ALA A 29 -1.16 -9.35 -13.71
N ALA A 30 -1.24 -10.51 -13.04
CA ALA A 30 -1.78 -11.71 -13.66
C ALA A 30 -3.31 -11.56 -13.72
N ASN A 31 -3.85 -11.47 -14.93
CA ASN A 31 -5.30 -11.42 -15.19
C ASN A 31 -5.94 -12.79 -14.92
N TYR A 32 -6.02 -13.18 -13.65
CA TYR A 32 -6.91 -14.27 -13.22
C TYR A 32 -8.13 -13.66 -12.52
N PRO A 33 -9.35 -13.98 -12.95
CA PRO A 33 -10.52 -13.62 -12.18
C PRO A 33 -10.38 -14.29 -10.80
N PHE A 34 -10.51 -13.51 -9.72
CA PHE A 34 -10.49 -13.94 -8.30
C PHE A 34 -9.15 -14.02 -7.53
N CYS A 35 -8.04 -13.41 -7.96
CA CYS A 35 -6.81 -13.36 -7.14
C CYS A 35 -6.59 -12.03 -6.39
N THR A 36 -6.90 -12.01 -5.09
CA THR A 36 -6.11 -11.36 -4.02
C THR A 36 -6.64 -11.87 -2.67
N ILE A 37 -6.18 -13.06 -2.26
CA ILE A 37 -6.48 -13.61 -0.94
C ILE A 37 -5.59 -12.95 0.13
N ASP A 38 -4.36 -12.58 -0.24
CA ASP A 38 -3.43 -11.82 0.61
C ASP A 38 -3.25 -10.39 0.07
N PRO A 39 -3.24 -9.36 0.94
CA PRO A 39 -3.10 -7.98 0.52
C PRO A 39 -1.69 -7.70 -0.04
N ASN A 40 -1.59 -6.90 -1.10
CA ASN A 40 -0.27 -6.52 -1.61
C ASN A 40 0.37 -5.52 -0.64
N VAL A 41 1.59 -5.80 -0.21
CA VAL A 41 2.35 -4.95 0.72
C VAL A 41 3.56 -4.36 0.03
N GLY A 42 3.80 -3.06 0.18
CA GLY A 42 4.96 -2.38 -0.39
C GLY A 42 5.50 -1.30 0.53
N VAL A 43 6.83 -1.19 0.63
CA VAL A 43 7.50 -0.18 1.47
C VAL A 43 7.90 1.02 0.62
N VAL A 44 7.54 2.22 1.07
CA VAL A 44 7.80 3.49 0.38
C VAL A 44 8.60 4.41 1.30
N THR A 45 9.69 4.97 0.78
CA THR A 45 10.48 6.00 1.48
C THR A 45 9.75 7.33 1.42
N VAL A 46 9.66 8.03 2.56
CA VAL A 46 9.05 9.36 2.64
C VAL A 46 10.01 10.38 2.01
N PRO A 47 9.60 11.10 0.95
CA PRO A 47 10.41 12.16 0.38
C PRO A 47 10.47 13.34 1.37
N ASP A 48 11.68 13.69 1.79
CA ASP A 48 11.89 14.79 2.73
C ASP A 48 13.10 15.64 2.30
N ALA A 49 12.80 16.85 1.79
CA ALA A 49 13.81 17.81 1.33
C ALA A 49 14.75 18.30 2.44
N ARG A 50 14.42 18.06 3.72
CA ARG A 50 15.25 18.46 4.87
C ARG A 50 16.44 17.51 5.08
N LEU A 51 16.38 16.28 4.57
CA LEU A 51 17.42 15.29 4.81
C LEU A 51 18.77 15.69 4.18
N GLU A 52 18.76 16.25 2.99
CA GLU A 52 20.01 16.66 2.31
C GLU A 52 20.73 17.83 3.01
N PRO A 53 20.06 18.93 3.39
CA PRO A 53 20.69 19.98 4.20
C PRO A 53 21.23 19.47 5.54
N LEU A 54 20.48 18.59 6.22
CA LEU A 54 20.90 18.03 7.51
C LEU A 54 22.11 17.10 7.35
N ALA A 55 22.16 16.30 6.29
CA ALA A 55 23.30 15.44 6.01
C ALA A 55 24.59 16.23 5.78
N LYS A 56 24.49 17.36 5.05
CA LYS A 56 25.61 18.30 4.84
C LYS A 56 26.08 18.91 6.15
N LEU A 57 25.15 19.37 7.00
CA LEU A 57 25.47 19.95 8.31
C LEU A 57 26.14 18.93 9.25
N ALA A 58 25.62 17.71 9.27
CA ALA A 58 26.14 16.60 10.09
C ALA A 58 27.39 15.93 9.50
N LYS A 59 27.82 16.30 8.28
CA LYS A 59 28.96 15.71 7.56
C LYS A 59 28.84 14.18 7.39
N THR A 60 27.63 13.69 7.14
CA THR A 60 27.37 12.27 6.86
C THR A 60 27.14 12.03 5.36
N GLN A 61 27.63 10.89 4.86
CA GLN A 61 27.35 10.43 3.50
C GLN A 61 26.12 9.50 3.44
N THR A 62 25.62 9.07 4.61
CA THR A 62 24.49 8.15 4.72
C THR A 62 23.24 8.90 5.13
N ILE A 63 22.19 8.80 4.32
CA ILE A 63 20.85 9.30 4.60
C ILE A 63 19.92 8.09 4.72
N ILE A 64 19.22 7.97 5.85
CA ILE A 64 18.22 6.94 6.08
C ILE A 64 16.86 7.65 6.16
N PRO A 65 16.05 7.63 5.08
CA PRO A 65 14.73 8.24 5.09
C PRO A 65 13.77 7.44 5.97
N ALA A 66 12.73 8.11 6.47
CA ALA A 66 11.59 7.41 7.05
C ALA A 66 10.91 6.53 5.99
N ALA A 67 10.35 5.39 6.41
CA ALA A 67 9.64 4.46 5.54
C ALA A 67 8.24 4.18 6.05
N ILE A 68 7.29 4.05 5.13
CA ILE A 68 5.89 3.70 5.41
C ILE A 68 5.55 2.43 4.60
N GLU A 69 4.80 1.54 5.22
CA GLU A 69 4.30 0.33 4.57
C GLU A 69 2.89 0.61 4.02
N PHE A 70 2.72 0.49 2.70
CA PHE A 70 1.43 0.56 2.03
C PHE A 70 0.86 -0.84 1.84
N VAL A 71 -0.45 -0.94 2.01
CA VAL A 71 -1.22 -2.18 1.85
C VAL A 71 -2.33 -1.94 0.84
N ASP A 72 -2.32 -2.62 -0.31
CA ASP A 72 -3.47 -2.62 -1.25
C ASP A 72 -4.51 -3.59 -0.73
N ILE A 73 -5.64 -3.03 -0.29
CA ILE A 73 -6.76 -3.82 0.24
C ILE A 73 -7.77 -3.99 -0.90
N ALA A 74 -8.24 -5.23 -1.09
CA ALA A 74 -9.24 -5.59 -2.09
C ALA A 74 -10.48 -4.65 -2.06
N GLY A 75 -11.20 -4.49 -3.17
CA GLY A 75 -12.30 -3.51 -3.24
C GLY A 75 -13.45 -3.74 -2.24
N LEU A 76 -14.00 -2.65 -1.69
CA LEU A 76 -15.20 -2.67 -0.85
C LEU A 76 -16.43 -3.11 -1.66
N VAL A 77 -16.92 -4.33 -1.43
CA VAL A 77 -18.17 -4.80 -2.03
C VAL A 77 -19.35 -4.39 -1.14
N LYS A 78 -20.42 -3.87 -1.74
CA LYS A 78 -21.66 -3.53 -1.04
C LYS A 78 -22.20 -4.78 -0.32
N GLY A 79 -22.45 -4.69 0.99
CA GLY A 79 -22.87 -5.84 1.82
C GLY A 79 -21.77 -6.45 2.69
N ALA A 80 -20.53 -5.91 2.66
CA ALA A 80 -19.42 -6.48 3.42
C ALA A 80 -19.63 -6.54 4.95
N SER A 81 -20.49 -5.68 5.51
CA SER A 81 -20.84 -5.64 6.93
C SER A 81 -22.04 -6.53 7.30
N ALA A 82 -22.77 -7.07 6.33
CA ALA A 82 -23.99 -7.85 6.55
C ALA A 82 -23.73 -9.37 6.66
N GLY A 83 -22.47 -9.81 6.54
CA GLY A 83 -22.09 -11.23 6.66
C GLY A 83 -22.42 -12.11 5.45
N GLU A 84 -23.10 -11.57 4.44
CA GLU A 84 -23.37 -12.26 3.17
C GLU A 84 -22.14 -12.24 2.25
N GLY A 85 -21.10 -13.02 2.58
CA GLY A 85 -19.97 -13.33 1.69
C GLY A 85 -18.57 -12.96 2.19
N LEU A 86 -17.62 -12.77 1.25
CA LEU A 86 -16.19 -12.50 1.49
C LEU A 86 -15.89 -11.16 2.20
N GLY A 87 -16.89 -10.34 2.51
CA GLY A 87 -16.73 -9.03 3.14
C GLY A 87 -16.10 -9.07 4.54
N ASN A 88 -16.36 -10.11 5.33
CA ASN A 88 -15.75 -10.27 6.65
C ASN A 88 -14.24 -10.57 6.56
N LYS A 89 -13.81 -11.37 5.58
CA LYS A 89 -12.37 -11.59 5.27
C LYS A 89 -11.69 -10.31 4.80
N PHE A 90 -12.43 -9.42 4.16
CA PHE A 90 -11.94 -8.10 3.77
C PHE A 90 -11.78 -7.18 5.00
N LEU A 91 -12.76 -7.10 5.90
CA LEU A 91 -12.67 -6.26 7.11
C LEU A 91 -11.57 -6.73 8.07
N SER A 92 -11.21 -8.02 8.08
CA SER A 92 -10.07 -8.50 8.87
C SER A 92 -8.72 -7.95 8.40
N HIS A 93 -8.57 -7.51 7.15
CA HIS A 93 -7.32 -6.90 6.65
C HIS A 93 -7.18 -5.41 6.99
N ILE A 94 -8.22 -4.76 7.52
CA ILE A 94 -8.18 -3.36 7.96
C ILE A 94 -7.69 -3.24 9.42
N ARG A 95 -7.79 -4.32 10.21
CA ARG A 95 -7.39 -4.33 11.62
C ARG A 95 -5.89 -4.40 11.83
#